data_AF-G4D5H1-F1
#
_entry.id   AF-G4D5H1-F1
#
_cell.length_a   1.000
_cell.length_b   1.000
_cell.length_c   1.000
_cell.angle_alpha   90.00
_cell.angle_beta   90.00
_cell.angle_gamma   90.00
#
_symmetry.space_group_name_H-M   'P 1'
#
loop_
_entity.id
_entity.type
_entity.pdbx_description
1 polymer ?
#
loop_
_entity_poly.entity_id
_entity_poly.type
_entity_poly.pdbx_seq_one_letter_code
_entity_poly.pdbx_strand_id
1 'polypeptide(L)'
;MSFDIKELVAYRDKLVSIRDNQDVILERVIKGIAARLLRTVKLNTPVGQCDKPVSFIAYKGTDKETLVSFTPHTGKLGGTLRRGWFIDGYTNSGGYYTIKVVNNVEYAPYVENGHRIKRDGKTVGWVPGVFMLKISEQKIEKQIDKFVENELRKVLG
;
A
#
# COMPACT_ATOMS: atom_id res chain seq x y z
N MET A 1 42.47 -25.89 35.90
CA MET A 1 41.18 -26.04 35.18
C MET A 1 41.20 -25.05 34.03
N SER A 2 41.23 -25.52 32.78
CA SER A 2 41.24 -24.65 31.59
C SER A 2 39.81 -24.53 31.08
N PHE A 3 39.32 -23.31 30.87
CA PHE A 3 37.99 -23.05 30.34
C PHE A 3 38.11 -22.61 28.88
N ASP A 4 37.38 -23.26 27.97
CA ASP A 4 37.37 -22.85 26.56
C ASP A 4 36.44 -21.64 26.38
N ILE A 5 36.99 -20.54 25.88
CA ILE A 5 36.28 -19.27 25.66
C ILE A 5 36.11 -18.92 24.18
N LYS A 6 36.50 -19.81 23.26
CA LYS A 6 36.47 -19.52 21.82
C LYS A 6 35.07 -19.18 21.31
N GLU A 7 34.04 -19.89 21.79
CA GLU A 7 32.64 -19.59 21.44
C GLU A 7 32.20 -18.21 21.92
N LEU A 8 32.63 -17.82 23.13
CA LEU A 8 32.32 -16.53 23.73
C LEU A 8 32.97 -15.38 22.94
N VAL A 9 34.21 -15.59 22.48
CA VAL A 9 34.91 -14.66 21.60
C VAL A 9 34.19 -14.53 20.25
N ALA A 10 33.80 -15.64 19.63
CA ALA A 10 33.04 -15.63 18.37
C ALA A 10 31.69 -14.91 18.52
N TYR A 11 31.00 -15.11 19.65
CA TYR A 11 29.75 -14.41 19.95
C TYR A 11 29.94 -12.90 20.11
N ARG A 12 30.98 -12.47 20.83
CA ARG A 12 31.37 -11.05 20.94
C ARG A 12 31.58 -10.43 19.57
N ASP A 13 32.30 -11.10 18.68
CA ASP A 13 32.63 -10.58 17.35
C ASP A 13 31.38 -10.41 16.48
N LYS A 14 30.39 -11.30 16.63
CA LYS A 14 29.06 -11.15 16.01
C LYS A 14 28.27 -9.96 16.57
N LEU A 15 28.34 -9.69 17.87
CA LEU A 15 27.68 -8.53 18.46
C LEU A 15 28.32 -7.21 18.00
N VAL A 16 29.65 -7.19 17.89
CA VAL A 16 30.40 -6.05 17.34
C VAL A 16 30.00 -5.81 15.89
N SER A 17 29.90 -6.85 15.07
CA SER A 17 29.49 -6.70 13.67
C SER A 17 28.07 -6.15 13.53
N ILE A 18 27.13 -6.53 14.41
CA ILE A 18 25.78 -5.93 14.42
C ILE A 18 25.86 -4.44 14.72
N ARG A 19 26.56 -4.06 15.79
CA ARG A 19 26.69 -2.66 16.19
C ARG A 19 27.26 -1.81 15.06
N ASP A 20 28.33 -2.30 14.45
CA ASP A 20 29.05 -1.56 13.41
C ASP A 20 28.24 -1.48 12.09
N ASN A 21 27.29 -2.39 11.87
CA ASN A 21 26.40 -2.41 10.69
C ASN A 21 24.94 -2.01 10.98
N GLN A 22 24.65 -1.48 12.17
CA GLN A 22 23.28 -1.24 12.63
C GLN A 22 22.48 -0.39 11.63
N ASP A 23 23.07 0.68 11.12
CA ASP A 23 22.40 1.60 10.20
C ASP A 23 22.03 0.92 8.88
N VAL A 24 22.93 0.11 8.35
CA VAL A 24 22.73 -0.64 7.09
C VAL A 24 21.62 -1.68 7.26
N ILE A 25 21.55 -2.34 8.42
CA ILE A 25 20.53 -3.34 8.72
C ILE A 25 19.16 -2.67 8.81
N LEU A 26 19.06 -1.59 9.58
CA LEU A 26 17.79 -0.87 9.77
C LEU A 26 17.31 -0.23 8.46
N GLU A 27 18.22 0.30 7.64
CA GLU A 27 17.91 0.79 6.30
C GLU A 27 17.33 -0.31 5.40
N ARG A 28 17.90 -1.52 5.43
CA ARG A 28 17.38 -2.67 4.66
C ARG A 28 16.00 -3.10 5.15
N VAL A 29 15.81 -3.20 6.47
CA VAL A 29 14.53 -3.57 7.08
C VAL A 29 13.46 -2.58 6.67
N ILE A 30 13.69 -1.27 6.85
CA ILE A 30 12.68 -0.26 6.60
C ILE A 30 12.33 -0.14 5.11
N LYS A 31 13.32 -0.23 4.21
CA LYS A 31 13.06 -0.29 2.76
C LYS A 31 12.25 -1.53 2.39
N GLY A 32 12.56 -2.67 3.01
CA GLY A 32 11.83 -3.92 2.81
C GLY A 32 10.38 -3.88 3.30
N ILE A 33 10.11 -3.21 4.42
CA ILE A 33 8.77 -2.98 4.96
C ILE A 33 7.99 -2.03 4.02
N ALA A 34 8.59 -0.89 3.64
CA ALA A 34 7.96 0.07 2.74
C ALA A 34 7.58 -0.52 1.39
N ALA A 35 8.48 -1.29 0.77
CA ALA A 35 8.22 -1.93 -0.51
C ALA A 35 7.01 -2.88 -0.45
N ARG A 36 6.88 -3.62 0.66
CA ARG A 36 5.74 -4.54 0.87
C ARG A 36 4.46 -3.79 1.20
N LEU A 37 4.53 -2.73 1.98
CA LEU A 37 3.40 -1.85 2.24
C LEU A 37 2.89 -1.24 0.93
N LEU A 38 3.79 -0.67 0.12
CA LEU A 38 3.49 -0.11 -1.20
C LEU A 38 2.83 -1.16 -2.12
N ARG A 39 3.36 -2.38 -2.16
CA ARG A 39 2.78 -3.47 -2.94
C ARG A 39 1.37 -3.82 -2.46
N THR A 40 1.19 -3.95 -1.15
CA THR A 40 -0.07 -4.37 -0.54
C THR A 40 -1.15 -3.31 -0.73
N VAL A 41 -0.82 -2.03 -0.54
CA VAL A 41 -1.78 -0.94 -0.74
C VAL A 41 -2.18 -0.80 -2.21
N LYS A 42 -1.26 -0.97 -3.16
CA LYS A 42 -1.58 -0.97 -4.59
C LYS A 42 -2.54 -2.10 -4.97
N LEU A 43 -2.38 -3.29 -4.37
CA LEU A 43 -3.28 -4.42 -4.58
C LEU A 43 -4.68 -4.15 -4.01
N ASN A 44 -4.74 -3.57 -2.81
CA ASN A 44 -6.01 -3.22 -2.14
C ASN A 44 -6.71 -1.99 -2.75
N THR A 45 -6.01 -1.22 -3.60
CA THR A 45 -6.58 -0.02 -4.22
C THR A 45 -7.54 -0.39 -5.35
N PRO A 46 -8.82 0.04 -5.31
CA PRO A 46 -9.78 -0.22 -6.37
C PRO A 46 -9.43 0.53 -7.65
N VAL A 47 -9.87 -0.01 -8.77
CA VAL A 47 -9.69 0.58 -10.11
C VAL A 47 -11.07 0.72 -10.75
N GLY A 48 -11.40 1.93 -11.18
CA GLY A 48 -12.65 2.19 -11.88
C GLY A 48 -12.68 1.48 -13.24
N GLN A 49 -13.80 0.83 -13.53
CA GLN A 49 -14.12 0.31 -14.86
C GLN A 49 -14.79 1.43 -15.67
N CYS A 50 -14.14 1.85 -16.76
CA CYS A 50 -14.61 2.95 -17.59
C CYS A 50 -15.55 2.50 -18.72
N ASP A 51 -15.38 1.28 -19.22
CA ASP A 51 -16.17 0.74 -20.33
C ASP A 51 -17.34 -0.10 -19.79
N LYS A 52 -18.32 0.57 -19.19
CA LYS A 52 -19.55 -0.07 -18.70
C LYS A 52 -20.57 -0.15 -19.83
N PRO A 53 -21.23 -1.30 -20.05
CA PRO A 53 -22.25 -1.42 -21.09
C PRO A 53 -23.42 -0.49 -20.78
N VAL A 54 -23.93 0.17 -21.82
CA VAL A 54 -25.11 1.02 -21.75
C VAL A 54 -26.18 0.38 -22.62
N SER A 55 -27.38 0.20 -22.04
CA SER A 55 -28.55 -0.24 -22.77
C SER A 55 -29.67 0.78 -22.67
N PHE A 56 -30.33 1.02 -23.79
CA PHE A 56 -31.52 1.87 -23.87
C PHE A 56 -32.45 1.37 -24.97
N ILE A 57 -33.72 1.76 -24.87
CA ILE A 57 -34.72 1.50 -25.89
C ILE A 57 -34.61 2.61 -26.93
N ALA A 58 -34.37 2.23 -28.18
CA ALA A 58 -34.35 3.15 -29.31
C ALA A 58 -35.63 2.94 -30.15
N TYR A 59 -36.27 4.05 -30.53
CA TYR A 59 -37.42 4.04 -31.41
C TYR A 59 -36.98 4.23 -32.86
N LYS A 60 -37.32 3.28 -33.73
CA LYS A 60 -37.10 3.41 -35.18
C LYS A 60 -38.43 3.75 -35.86
N GLY A 61 -38.72 5.04 -36.02
CA GLY A 61 -40.03 5.51 -36.51
C GLY A 61 -41.11 5.41 -35.42
N THR A 62 -42.36 5.16 -35.81
CA THR A 62 -43.53 5.23 -34.91
C THR A 62 -43.72 3.99 -34.02
N ASP A 63 -43.30 2.79 -34.43
CA ASP A 63 -43.82 1.54 -33.83
C ASP A 63 -42.80 0.46 -33.43
N LYS A 64 -41.48 0.66 -33.58
CA LYS A 64 -40.49 -0.37 -33.24
C LYS A 64 -39.49 0.07 -32.18
N GLU A 65 -39.73 -0.42 -30.96
CA GLU A 65 -38.81 -0.42 -29.82
C GLU A 65 -37.72 -1.48 -30.05
N THR A 66 -36.48 -1.04 -30.21
CA THR A 66 -35.31 -1.93 -30.28
C THR A 66 -34.47 -1.72 -29.04
N LEU A 67 -34.16 -2.81 -28.32
CA LEU A 67 -33.16 -2.76 -27.25
C LEU A 67 -31.78 -2.61 -27.89
N VAL A 68 -31.19 -1.43 -27.72
CA VAL A 68 -29.82 -1.15 -28.15
C VAL A 68 -28.92 -1.30 -26.94
N SER A 69 -27.91 -2.14 -27.04
CA SER A 69 -26.88 -2.32 -26.02
C SER A 69 -25.52 -2.26 -26.68
N PHE A 70 -24.65 -1.38 -26.19
CA PHE A 70 -23.25 -1.33 -26.61
C PHE A 70 -22.36 -0.90 -25.45
N THR A 71 -21.07 -1.21 -25.57
CA THR A 71 -20.05 -0.75 -24.62
C THR A 71 -19.34 0.46 -25.23
N PRO A 72 -19.52 1.67 -24.69
CA PRO A 72 -18.78 2.84 -25.14
C PRO A 72 -17.29 2.63 -24.85
N HIS A 73 -16.43 2.78 -25.87
CA HIS A 73 -15.00 2.90 -25.67
C HIS A 73 -14.68 4.33 -25.26
N THR A 74 -14.50 4.53 -23.96
CA THR A 74 -14.32 5.89 -23.40
C THR A 74 -12.90 6.43 -23.59
N GLY A 75 -11.93 5.58 -23.93
CA GLY A 75 -10.51 5.93 -23.99
C GLY A 75 -9.90 6.29 -22.63
N LYS A 76 -10.69 6.25 -21.54
CA LYS A 76 -10.25 6.56 -20.19
C LYS A 76 -9.71 5.30 -19.54
N LEU A 77 -8.42 5.32 -19.20
CA LEU A 77 -7.79 4.28 -18.41
C LEU A 77 -8.00 4.59 -16.92
N GLY A 78 -8.82 3.77 -16.24
CA GLY A 78 -8.98 3.83 -14.80
C GLY A 78 -7.66 3.63 -14.03
N GLY A 79 -7.72 3.76 -12.70
CA GLY A 79 -6.60 3.36 -11.83
C GLY A 79 -5.61 4.47 -11.48
N THR A 80 -5.96 5.73 -11.70
CA THR A 80 -5.19 6.89 -11.23
C THR A 80 -4.87 6.81 -9.74
N LEU A 81 -5.85 6.44 -8.91
CA LEU A 81 -5.67 6.24 -7.47
C LEU A 81 -4.58 5.19 -7.15
N ARG A 82 -4.56 4.08 -7.88
CA ARG A 82 -3.56 3.00 -7.69
C ARG A 82 -2.17 3.45 -8.11
N ARG A 83 -2.07 4.22 -9.20
CA ARG A 83 -0.80 4.75 -9.71
C ARG A 83 -0.23 5.85 -8.82
N GLY A 84 -1.08 6.59 -8.12
CA GLY A 84 -0.68 7.67 -7.20
C GLY A 84 0.11 7.23 -5.97
N TRP A 85 0.19 5.92 -5.68
CA TRP A 85 1.00 5.41 -4.57
C TRP A 85 2.50 5.33 -4.92
N PHE A 86 3.35 5.96 -4.09
CA PHE A 86 4.81 5.92 -4.19
C PHE A 86 5.48 5.98 -2.81
N ILE A 87 6.78 5.70 -2.77
CA ILE A 87 7.62 5.88 -1.59
C ILE A 87 8.26 7.25 -1.66
N ASP A 88 8.09 8.05 -0.60
CA ASP A 88 8.66 9.38 -0.46
C ASP A 88 9.80 9.37 0.56
N GLY A 89 11.02 9.23 0.05
CA GLY A 89 12.25 9.42 0.80
C GLY A 89 12.51 8.41 1.93
N TYR A 90 13.71 8.49 2.44
CA TYR A 90 14.16 7.80 3.64
C TYR A 90 14.93 8.82 4.50
N THR A 91 14.58 8.90 5.77
CA THR A 91 15.22 9.82 6.72
C THR A 91 15.63 9.05 7.97
N ASN A 92 16.90 9.22 8.35
CA ASN A 92 17.42 8.81 9.65
C ASN A 92 17.65 10.08 10.47
N SER A 93 16.90 10.26 11.56
CA SER A 93 17.03 11.43 12.43
C SER A 93 16.65 11.07 13.86
N GLY A 94 17.50 11.40 14.82
CA GLY A 94 17.23 11.21 16.25
C GLY A 94 17.02 9.74 16.66
N GLY A 95 17.64 8.78 15.96
CA GLY A 95 17.45 7.34 16.22
C GLY A 95 16.19 6.74 15.58
N TYR A 96 15.42 7.54 14.85
CA TYR A 96 14.24 7.08 14.11
C TYR A 96 14.56 6.91 12.63
N TYR A 97 14.19 5.74 12.12
CA TYR A 97 14.22 5.40 10.71
C TYR A 97 12.80 5.62 10.18
N THR A 98 12.64 6.53 9.23
CA THR A 98 11.34 6.87 8.64
C THR A 98 11.37 6.72 7.13
N ILE A 99 10.32 6.12 6.60
CA ILE A 99 10.03 6.00 5.17
C ILE A 99 8.55 6.32 4.97
N LYS A 100 8.22 7.15 3.98
CA LYS A 100 6.83 7.52 3.75
C LYS A 100 6.28 6.75 2.56
N VAL A 101 5.06 6.24 2.69
CA VAL A 101 4.27 5.72 1.57
C VAL A 101 3.12 6.68 1.35
N VAL A 102 3.09 7.34 0.21
CA VAL A 102 2.23 8.50 -0.06
C VAL A 102 1.33 8.22 -1.26
N ASN A 103 0.11 8.74 -1.21
CA ASN A 103 -0.76 8.88 -2.38
C ASN A 103 -0.98 10.36 -2.69
N ASN A 104 -0.60 10.82 -3.89
CA ASN A 104 -0.75 12.22 -4.31
C ASN A 104 -2.12 12.54 -4.93
N VAL A 105 -3.07 11.60 -4.93
CA VAL A 105 -4.39 11.79 -5.51
C VAL A 105 -5.28 12.50 -4.48
N GLU A 106 -5.78 13.69 -4.83
CA GLU A 106 -6.57 14.56 -3.96
C GLU A 106 -7.77 13.84 -3.32
N TYR A 107 -8.47 13.01 -4.10
CA TYR A 107 -9.65 12.30 -3.61
C TYR A 107 -9.34 11.00 -2.85
N ALA A 108 -8.07 10.63 -2.67
CA ALA A 108 -7.68 9.40 -1.95
C ALA A 108 -8.30 9.27 -0.55
N PRO A 109 -8.37 10.34 0.28
CA PRO A 109 -8.97 10.24 1.62
C PRO A 109 -10.46 9.87 1.60
N TYR A 110 -11.21 10.27 0.57
CA TYR A 110 -12.64 9.95 0.43
C TYR A 110 -12.87 8.48 0.05
N VAL A 111 -11.90 7.84 -0.60
CA VAL A 111 -11.92 6.41 -0.91
C VAL A 111 -11.41 5.60 0.28
N GLU A 112 -10.39 6.10 0.99
CA GLU A 112 -9.85 5.45 2.19
C GLU A 112 -10.88 5.41 3.32
N ASN A 113 -11.44 6.56 3.68
CA ASN A 113 -12.26 6.73 4.88
C ASN A 113 -13.77 6.81 4.59
N GLY A 114 -14.15 6.92 3.32
CA GLY A 114 -15.53 7.17 2.92
C GLY A 114 -15.88 8.66 2.92
N HIS A 115 -17.09 8.98 2.47
CA HIS A 115 -17.55 10.37 2.37
C HIS A 115 -19.08 10.48 2.37
N ARG A 116 -19.57 11.69 2.71
CA ARG A 116 -21.00 12.02 2.65
C ARG A 116 -21.43 12.25 1.21
N ILE A 117 -22.61 11.75 0.85
CA ILE A 117 -23.30 12.13 -0.38
C ILE A 117 -24.15 13.35 -0.07
N LYS A 118 -23.91 14.46 -0.79
CA LYS A 118 -24.71 15.68 -0.68
C LYS A 118 -25.57 15.88 -1.92
N ARG A 119 -26.84 16.23 -1.73
CA ARG A 119 -27.76 16.71 -2.76
C ARG A 119 -28.47 17.95 -2.21
N ASP A 120 -28.44 19.05 -2.96
CA ASP A 120 -29.03 20.35 -2.55
C ASP A 120 -28.60 20.82 -1.15
N GLY A 121 -27.29 20.68 -0.86
CA GLY A 121 -26.71 21.06 0.43
C GLY A 121 -27.02 20.11 1.60
N LYS A 122 -27.95 19.16 1.44
CA LYS A 122 -28.33 18.18 2.47
C LYS A 122 -27.55 16.88 2.32
N THR A 123 -27.20 16.27 3.44
CA THR A 123 -26.58 14.92 3.44
C THR A 123 -27.68 13.90 3.20
N VAL A 124 -27.58 13.14 2.11
CA VAL A 124 -28.57 12.14 1.69
C VAL A 124 -28.05 10.70 1.83
N GLY A 125 -26.78 10.52 2.16
CA GLY A 125 -26.20 9.19 2.36
C GLY A 125 -24.72 9.23 2.73
N TRP A 126 -24.15 8.05 2.92
CA TRP A 126 -22.73 7.84 3.21
C TRP A 126 -22.17 6.74 2.31
N VAL A 127 -21.02 7.00 1.70
CA VAL A 127 -20.23 6.00 1.00
C VAL A 127 -19.18 5.47 1.97
N PRO A 128 -19.17 4.17 2.30
CA PRO A 128 -18.17 3.59 3.19
C PRO A 128 -16.76 3.65 2.58
N GLY A 129 -15.75 3.79 3.43
CA GLY A 129 -14.35 3.73 3.04
C GLY A 129 -13.89 2.31 2.72
N VAL A 130 -12.90 2.20 1.85
CA VAL A 130 -12.27 0.94 1.44
C VAL A 130 -11.10 0.58 2.35
N PHE A 131 -10.54 1.54 3.09
CA PHE A 131 -9.44 1.34 4.03
C PHE A 131 -8.22 0.66 3.40
N MET A 132 -7.83 1.11 2.20
CA MET A 132 -6.74 0.53 1.43
C MET A 132 -5.43 0.54 2.21
N LEU A 133 -5.08 1.69 2.82
CA LEU A 133 -3.84 1.84 3.57
C LEU A 133 -3.96 1.17 4.94
N LYS A 134 -5.05 1.43 5.67
CA LYS A 134 -5.26 0.87 7.02
C LYS A 134 -5.23 -0.66 7.03
N ILE A 135 -5.87 -1.33 6.07
CA ILE A 135 -5.84 -2.80 5.97
C ILE A 135 -4.43 -3.29 5.60
N SER A 136 -3.73 -2.53 4.76
CA SER A 136 -2.36 -2.87 4.36
C SER A 136 -1.37 -2.75 5.52
N GLU A 137 -1.48 -1.69 6.31
CA GLU A 137 -0.69 -1.46 7.52
C GLU A 137 -0.85 -2.61 8.51
N GLN A 138 -2.08 -2.94 8.90
CA GLN A 138 -2.37 -4.05 9.81
C GLN A 138 -1.82 -5.40 9.32
N LYS A 139 -1.79 -5.61 8.00
CA LYS A 139 -1.24 -6.82 7.41
C LYS A 139 0.29 -6.85 7.48
N ILE A 140 0.94 -5.70 7.28
CA ILE A 140 2.39 -5.58 7.35
C ILE A 140 2.89 -5.62 8.79
N GLU A 141 2.21 -4.97 9.73
CA GLU A 141 2.54 -4.97 11.16
C GLU A 141 2.71 -6.39 11.70
N LYS A 142 1.79 -7.30 11.36
CA LYS A 142 1.86 -8.72 11.74
C LYS A 142 3.07 -9.49 11.18
N GLN A 143 3.79 -8.89 10.24
CA GLN A 143 4.94 -9.49 9.57
C GLN A 143 6.26 -8.79 9.92
N ILE A 144 6.23 -7.66 10.65
CA ILE A 144 7.42 -6.84 10.94
C ILE A 144 8.47 -7.67 11.67
N ASP A 145 8.11 -8.34 12.75
CA ASP A 145 9.05 -9.14 13.57
C ASP A 145 9.77 -10.18 12.72
N LYS A 146 9.01 -10.91 11.89
CA LYS A 146 9.56 -11.88 10.96
C LYS A 146 10.53 -11.25 9.95
N PHE A 147 10.33 -10.01 9.54
CA PHE A 147 11.28 -9.32 8.65
C PHE A 147 12.57 -8.94 9.37
N VAL A 148 12.45 -8.40 10.58
CA VAL A 148 13.60 -8.04 11.41
C VAL A 148 14.44 -9.30 11.68
N GLU A 149 13.82 -10.39 12.11
CA GLU A 149 14.49 -11.67 12.36
C GLU A 149 15.21 -12.21 11.11
N ASN A 150 14.56 -12.15 9.95
CA ASN A 150 15.16 -12.61 8.69
C ASN A 150 16.38 -11.76 8.28
N GLU A 151 16.36 -10.45 8.51
CA GLU A 151 17.53 -9.60 8.22
C GLU A 151 18.64 -9.80 9.25
N LEU A 152 18.31 -9.92 10.55
CA LEU A 152 19.29 -10.21 11.59
C LEU A 152 19.99 -11.55 11.35
N ARG A 153 19.26 -12.59 10.95
CA ARG A 153 19.84 -13.90 10.63
C ARG A 153 20.87 -13.83 9.50
N LYS A 154 20.65 -13.00 8.48
CA LYS A 154 21.62 -12.82 7.38
C LYS A 154 22.94 -12.21 7.85
N VAL A 155 22.91 -11.41 8.91
CA VAL A 155 24.09 -10.75 9.48
C VAL A 155 24.80 -11.67 10.48
N LEU A 156 24.03 -12.41 11.27
CA LEU A 156 24.53 -13.28 12.33
C LEU A 156 25.06 -14.63 11.84
N GLY A 157 24.67 -15.07 10.64
CA GLY A 157 25.01 -16.38 10.08
C GLY A 157 24.13 -17.48 10.65
#